data_AF-R9IKT7-F1
#
_entry.id   AF-R9IKT7-F1
#
_cell.length_a   1.000
_cell.length_b   1.000
_cell.length_c   1.000
_cell.angle_alpha   90.00
_cell.angle_beta   90.00
_cell.angle_gamma   90.00
#
_symmetry.space_group_name_H-M   'P 1'
#
loop_
_entity.id
_entity.type
_entity.pdbx_description
1 polymer ?
#
loop_
_entity_poly.entity_id
_entity_poly.type
_entity_poly.pdbx_seq_one_letter_code
_entity_poly.pdbx_strand_id
1 'polypeptide(L)'
;MGEIGDNYPDGTIYSCSFTGQFCTPEQIDEYRYVTKLEFLEIEGTPGNEYYEDNMRYVYSEPYGFEDADEFFIYLPGCPLNDVSEGFLFWAFFHTQMQETLPLEYYGLYNVGGEAGFVGVADVITLAVKYHNILLAQVSVCCDN
;
A
#
# COMPACT_ATOMS: atom_id res chain seq x y z
N MET A 1 13.07 -6.85 -9.34
CA MET A 1 14.02 -7.54 -10.23
C MET A 1 14.12 -9.00 -9.84
N GLY A 2 13.60 -9.89 -10.69
CA GLY A 2 13.63 -11.34 -10.47
C GLY A 2 15.01 -11.95 -10.74
N GLU A 3 15.31 -13.04 -10.05
CA GLU A 3 16.51 -13.86 -10.27
C GLU A 3 16.15 -15.09 -11.12
N ILE A 4 17.08 -15.56 -11.95
CA ILE A 4 16.97 -16.82 -12.70
C ILE A 4 18.06 -17.79 -12.22
N GLY A 5 17.79 -19.09 -12.28
CA GLY A 5 18.77 -20.11 -11.92
C GLY A 5 18.48 -21.44 -12.61
N ASP A 6 19.44 -22.37 -12.60
CA ASP A 6 19.35 -23.63 -13.34
C ASP A 6 18.13 -24.49 -12.96
N ASN A 7 17.67 -24.38 -11.71
CA ASN A 7 16.49 -25.12 -11.19
C ASN A 7 15.17 -24.33 -11.31
N TYR A 8 15.24 -23.06 -11.72
CA TYR A 8 14.10 -22.16 -11.90
C TYR A 8 14.33 -21.24 -13.10
N PRO A 9 14.43 -21.80 -14.32
CA PRO A 9 14.79 -21.05 -15.52
C PRO A 9 13.76 -19.98 -15.89
N ASP A 10 12.51 -20.13 -15.43
CA ASP A 10 11.41 -19.22 -15.74
C ASP A 10 11.35 -18.02 -14.76
N GLY A 11 12.26 -17.98 -13.78
CA GLY A 11 12.51 -16.82 -12.93
C GLY A 11 12.05 -16.97 -11.49
N THR A 12 12.04 -15.84 -10.79
CA THR A 12 11.65 -15.73 -9.39
C THR A 12 10.47 -14.77 -9.24
N ILE A 13 9.45 -15.21 -8.51
CA ILE A 13 8.32 -14.40 -8.06
C ILE A 13 8.47 -14.15 -6.56
N TYR A 14 8.37 -12.88 -6.16
CA TYR A 14 8.20 -12.51 -4.76
C TYR A 14 6.71 -12.31 -4.49
N SER A 15 6.17 -13.03 -3.52
CA SER A 15 4.76 -12.97 -3.17
C SER A 15 4.55 -12.68 -1.70
N CYS A 16 3.57 -11.85 -1.41
CA CYS A 16 3.11 -11.59 -0.06
C CYS A 16 1.59 -11.63 -0.06
N SER A 17 1.02 -12.48 0.79
CA SER A 17 -0.40 -12.46 1.13
C SER A 17 -0.48 -12.00 2.58
N PHE A 18 -1.25 -10.95 2.83
CA PHE A 18 -1.44 -10.43 4.18
C PHE A 18 -2.87 -9.95 4.39
N THR A 19 -3.29 -9.91 5.65
CA THR A 19 -4.54 -9.32 6.09
C THR A 19 -4.23 -8.36 7.23
N GLY A 20 -4.85 -7.18 7.23
CA GLY A 20 -4.65 -6.22 8.29
C GLY A 20 -5.89 -5.39 8.56
N GLN A 21 -5.83 -4.62 9.62
CA GLN A 21 -6.89 -3.68 10.01
C GLN A 21 -6.28 -2.38 10.50
N PHE A 22 -6.90 -1.28 10.11
CA PHE A 22 -6.62 0.03 10.67
C PHE A 22 -7.59 0.33 11.82
N CYS A 23 -7.11 1.08 12.80
CA CYS A 23 -7.95 1.75 13.78
C CYS A 23 -8.96 2.69 13.08
N THR A 24 -9.98 3.12 13.83
CA THR A 24 -10.89 4.16 13.34
C THR A 24 -10.11 5.46 13.04
N PRO A 25 -10.17 5.98 11.80
CA PRO A 25 -9.45 7.20 11.44
C PRO A 25 -9.98 8.43 12.19
N GLU A 26 -9.05 9.29 12.63
CA GLU A 26 -9.34 10.59 13.25
C GLU A 26 -9.15 11.71 12.22
N GLN A 27 -10.15 12.57 12.09
CA GLN A 27 -10.08 13.70 11.16
C GLN A 27 -9.15 14.78 11.71
N ILE A 28 -8.20 15.23 10.90
CA ILE A 28 -7.29 16.33 11.23
C ILE A 28 -7.84 17.65 10.65
N ASP A 29 -8.33 17.61 9.41
CA ASP A 29 -8.96 18.74 8.73
C ASP A 29 -9.93 18.28 7.62
N GLU A 30 -10.37 19.21 6.78
CA GLU A 30 -11.33 18.96 5.68
C GLU A 30 -10.90 17.80 4.76
N TYR A 31 -9.60 17.62 4.53
CA TYR A 31 -9.08 16.67 3.55
C TYR A 31 -8.18 15.58 4.12
N ARG A 32 -7.82 15.62 5.40
CA ARG A 32 -6.83 14.70 5.99
C ARG A 32 -7.35 14.00 7.24
N TYR A 33 -7.03 12.72 7.32
CA TYR A 33 -7.23 11.89 8.50
C TYR A 33 -5.92 11.22 8.87
N VAL A 34 -5.80 10.84 10.14
CA VAL A 34 -4.75 9.97 10.65
C VAL A 34 -5.36 8.69 11.18
N THR A 35 -4.67 7.57 11.00
CA THR A 35 -5.02 6.31 11.64
C THR A 35 -3.76 5.54 12.03
N LYS A 36 -3.95 4.48 12.80
CA LYS A 36 -2.89 3.52 13.16
C LYS A 36 -3.22 2.14 12.62
N LEU A 37 -2.19 1.38 12.31
CA LEU A 37 -2.31 -0.04 12.04
C LEU A 37 -2.64 -0.77 13.34
N GLU A 38 -3.79 -1.44 13.40
CA GLU A 38 -4.24 -2.21 14.56
C GLU A 38 -3.58 -3.59 14.59
N PHE A 39 -3.61 -4.27 13.45
CA PHE A 39 -2.88 -5.53 13.26
C PHE A 39 -2.56 -5.76 11.78
N LEU A 40 -1.55 -6.61 11.57
CA LEU A 40 -1.12 -7.11 10.28
C LEU A 40 -0.69 -8.58 10.45
N GLU A 41 -1.34 -9.47 9.72
CA GLU A 41 -1.05 -10.89 9.67
C GLU A 41 -0.55 -11.24 8.28
N ILE A 42 0.61 -11.90 8.21
CA ILE A 42 1.24 -12.32 6.96
C ILE A 42 1.05 -13.82 6.81
N GLU A 43 0.59 -14.27 5.64
CA GLU A 43 0.51 -15.68 5.30
C GLU A 43 1.89 -16.20 4.86
N GLY A 44 2.28 -17.37 5.37
CA GLY A 44 3.60 -17.92 5.14
C GLY A 44 4.66 -17.31 6.05
N THR A 45 5.92 -17.42 5.67
CA THR A 45 7.04 -16.85 6.44
C THR A 45 7.99 -16.19 5.45
N PRO A 46 8.23 -14.88 5.55
CA PRO A 46 9.16 -14.18 4.69
C PRO A 46 10.53 -14.88 4.60
N GLY A 47 11.04 -15.00 3.39
CA GLY A 47 12.28 -15.73 3.06
C GLY A 47 12.09 -17.23 2.81
N ASN A 48 10.94 -17.84 3.14
CA ASN A 48 10.67 -19.21 2.71
C ASN A 48 10.47 -19.26 1.20
N GLU A 49 10.92 -20.36 0.60
CA GLU A 49 10.86 -20.57 -0.85
C GLU A 49 10.11 -21.85 -1.19
N TYR A 50 9.42 -21.85 -2.33
CA TYR A 50 8.93 -23.05 -2.98
C TYR A 50 9.13 -22.98 -4.49
N TYR A 51 9.10 -24.13 -5.14
CA TYR A 51 9.37 -24.26 -6.58
C TYR A 51 8.19 -24.95 -7.26
N GLU A 52 7.63 -24.30 -8.28
CA GLU A 52 6.48 -24.81 -9.04
C GLU A 52 6.58 -24.28 -10.48
N ASP A 53 6.23 -25.11 -11.46
CA ASP A 53 6.26 -24.76 -12.89
C ASP A 53 7.54 -24.06 -13.36
N ASN A 54 8.71 -24.58 -12.95
CA ASN A 54 10.05 -24.03 -13.26
C ASN A 54 10.29 -22.59 -12.76
N MET A 55 9.46 -22.09 -11.84
CA MET A 55 9.61 -20.83 -11.15
C MET A 55 10.02 -21.03 -9.69
N ARG A 56 10.77 -20.08 -9.14
CA ARG A 56 11.04 -19.95 -7.70
C ARG A 56 10.07 -18.94 -7.12
N TYR A 57 9.33 -19.31 -6.09
CA TYR A 57 8.48 -18.40 -5.33
C TYR A 57 9.14 -18.12 -3.98
N VAL A 58 9.24 -16.85 -3.62
CA VAL A 58 9.83 -16.41 -2.35
C VAL A 58 8.77 -15.60 -1.60
N TYR A 59 8.40 -16.05 -0.40
CA TYR A 59 7.54 -15.27 0.46
C TYR A 59 8.26 -13.98 0.88
N SER A 60 7.62 -12.83 0.72
CA SER A 60 8.20 -11.53 1.07
C SER A 60 7.42 -10.85 2.19
N GLU A 61 8.05 -9.83 2.78
CA GLU A 61 7.36 -8.86 3.63
C GLU A 61 6.34 -8.03 2.79
N PRO A 62 5.30 -7.48 3.42
CA PRO A 62 4.29 -6.67 2.75
C PRO A 62 4.86 -5.30 2.37
N TYR A 63 5.03 -5.09 1.07
CA TYR A 63 5.59 -3.85 0.54
C TYR A 63 4.73 -2.63 0.89
N GLY A 64 5.38 -1.59 1.40
CA GLY A 64 4.77 -0.35 1.84
C GLY A 64 4.19 -0.40 3.26
N PHE A 65 4.35 -1.51 3.98
CA PHE A 65 4.04 -1.67 5.39
C PHE A 65 5.30 -1.83 6.26
N GLU A 66 6.47 -1.45 5.75
CA GLU A 66 7.69 -1.34 6.53
C GLU A 66 7.51 -0.29 7.65
N ASP A 67 7.93 -0.60 8.87
CA ASP A 67 7.78 0.29 10.05
C ASP A 67 6.37 0.90 10.19
N ALA A 68 5.34 0.12 9.86
CA ALA A 68 3.96 0.57 9.84
C ALA A 68 3.37 0.71 11.25
N ASP A 69 3.14 1.95 11.67
CA ASP A 69 2.30 2.32 12.83
C ASP A 69 1.27 3.36 12.39
N GLU A 70 1.72 4.58 12.07
CA GLU A 70 0.85 5.71 11.73
C GLU A 70 0.70 5.91 10.22
N PHE A 71 -0.52 6.21 9.80
CA PHE A 71 -0.88 6.46 8.41
C PHE A 71 -1.66 7.76 8.24
N PHE A 72 -1.32 8.53 7.21
CA PHE A 72 -2.18 9.60 6.72
C PHE A 72 -3.12 9.08 5.63
N ILE A 73 -4.38 9.52 5.69
CA ILE A 73 -5.36 9.35 4.62
C ILE A 73 -5.64 10.73 4.02
N TYR A 74 -5.40 10.87 2.73
CA TYR A 74 -5.66 12.09 1.96
C TYR A 74 -6.93 11.90 1.13
N LEU A 75 -7.90 12.79 1.31
CA LEU A 75 -9.13 12.82 0.55
C LEU A 75 -8.92 13.49 -0.83
N PRO A 76 -9.78 13.17 -1.81
CA PRO A 76 -9.79 13.89 -3.08
C PRO A 76 -9.95 15.39 -2.89
N GLY A 77 -9.21 16.19 -3.66
CA GLY A 77 -9.20 17.65 -3.55
C GLY A 77 -8.25 18.23 -2.50
N CYS A 78 -7.53 17.40 -1.73
CA CYS A 78 -6.54 17.87 -0.76
C CYS A 78 -5.49 18.78 -1.44
N PRO A 79 -5.25 20.03 -0.97
CA PRO A 79 -4.18 20.88 -1.51
C PRO A 79 -2.83 20.18 -1.40
N LEU A 80 -2.03 20.16 -2.48
CA LEU A 80 -0.74 19.44 -2.47
C LEU A 80 0.27 20.01 -1.46
N ASN A 81 0.11 21.28 -1.07
CA ASN A 81 0.92 21.89 0.00
C ASN A 81 0.62 21.32 1.40
N ASP A 82 -0.52 20.65 1.57
CA ASP A 82 -0.93 19.99 2.82
C ASP A 82 -0.62 18.48 2.80
N VAL A 83 -0.09 17.97 1.68
CA VAL A 83 0.27 16.57 1.49
C VAL A 83 1.76 16.38 1.77
N SER A 84 2.13 15.30 2.48
CA SER A 84 3.53 14.99 2.76
C SER A 84 4.35 14.80 1.46
N GLU A 85 5.57 15.34 1.42
CA GLU A 85 6.49 15.17 0.27
C GLU A 85 6.74 13.69 -0.06
N GLY A 86 6.87 12.84 0.96
CA GLY A 86 7.02 11.40 0.79
C GLY A 86 5.86 10.79 0.00
N PHE A 87 4.60 11.09 0.36
CA PHE A 87 3.45 10.66 -0.44
C PHE A 87 3.47 11.22 -1.87
N LEU A 88 3.84 12.50 -2.06
CA LEU A 88 3.89 13.11 -3.40
C LEU A 88 4.88 12.41 -4.34
N PHE A 89 5.95 11.83 -3.80
CA PHE A 89 6.87 10.99 -4.58
C PHE A 89 6.14 9.79 -5.19
N TRP A 90 5.31 9.09 -4.41
CA TRP A 90 4.53 7.95 -4.88
C TRP A 90 3.37 8.35 -5.79
N ALA A 91 2.74 9.49 -5.52
CA ALA A 91 1.61 10.00 -6.29
C ALA A 91 2.01 10.82 -7.53
N PHE A 92 3.32 10.95 -7.82
CA PHE A 92 3.87 11.89 -8.79
C PHE A 92 3.15 11.88 -10.14
N PHE A 93 2.87 10.69 -10.69
CA PHE A 93 2.22 10.56 -11.99
C PHE A 93 0.79 11.14 -12.02
N HIS A 94 0.12 11.17 -10.87
CA HIS A 94 -1.23 11.69 -10.70
C HIS A 94 -1.25 13.18 -10.30
N THR A 95 -0.21 13.66 -9.61
CA THR A 95 -0.18 15.01 -9.03
C THR A 95 0.67 16.01 -9.83
N GLN A 96 1.47 15.54 -10.80
CA GLN A 96 2.24 16.42 -11.67
C GLN A 96 1.35 17.48 -12.33
N MET A 97 1.73 18.75 -12.20
CA MET A 97 1.00 19.92 -12.70
C MET A 97 -0.38 20.18 -12.05
N GLN A 98 -0.68 19.58 -10.90
CA GLN A 98 -1.90 19.86 -10.14
C GLN A 98 -1.60 20.72 -8.90
N GLU A 99 -2.63 21.39 -8.38
CA GLU A 99 -2.57 22.13 -7.11
C GLU A 99 -3.22 21.34 -5.96
N THR A 100 -4.01 20.33 -6.31
CA THR A 100 -4.76 19.46 -5.40
C THR A 100 -4.65 18.00 -5.83
N LEU A 101 -4.87 17.07 -4.90
CA LEU A 101 -5.09 15.67 -5.23
C LEU A 101 -6.32 15.54 -6.15
N PRO A 102 -6.28 14.74 -7.25
CA PRO A 102 -7.41 14.63 -8.17
C PRO A 102 -8.67 14.14 -7.47
N LEU A 103 -9.84 14.59 -7.95
CA LEU A 103 -11.14 14.35 -7.29
C LEU A 103 -11.56 12.88 -7.27
N GLU A 104 -10.93 12.04 -8.09
CA GLU A 104 -11.13 10.60 -8.14
C GLU A 104 -10.21 9.80 -7.21
N TYR A 105 -9.15 10.40 -6.66
CA TYR A 105 -8.11 9.69 -5.92
C TYR A 105 -8.11 9.99 -4.43
N TYR A 106 -7.86 8.93 -3.66
CA TYR A 106 -7.52 8.97 -2.25
C TYR A 106 -6.05 8.55 -2.10
N GLY A 107 -5.38 9.12 -1.11
CA GLY A 107 -4.05 8.74 -0.69
C GLY A 107 -4.06 7.97 0.62
N LEU A 108 -3.23 6.96 0.74
CA LEU A 108 -2.83 6.35 2.01
C LEU A 108 -1.31 6.43 2.10
N TYR A 109 -0.77 6.93 3.20
CA TYR A 109 0.67 7.10 3.37
C TYR A 109 1.13 6.51 4.69
N ASN A 110 2.00 5.50 4.63
CA ASN A 110 2.72 4.97 5.77
C ASN A 110 3.83 5.95 6.17
N VAL A 111 3.73 6.52 7.37
CA VAL A 111 4.68 7.53 7.84
C VAL A 111 6.06 6.91 8.15
N GLY A 112 6.08 5.76 8.83
CA GLY A 112 7.34 5.11 9.23
C GLY A 112 8.09 4.51 8.04
N GLY A 113 7.38 3.87 7.12
CA GLY A 113 7.95 3.26 5.92
C GLY A 113 8.13 4.20 4.73
N GLU A 114 7.66 5.45 4.84
CA GLU A 114 7.65 6.46 3.77
C GLU A 114 7.05 5.96 2.44
N ALA A 115 6.03 5.09 2.53
CA ALA A 115 5.39 4.44 1.40
C ALA A 115 3.99 4.97 1.14
N GLY A 116 3.67 5.29 -0.11
CA GLY A 116 2.40 5.88 -0.52
C GLY A 116 1.59 4.99 -1.46
N PHE A 117 0.27 5.02 -1.30
CA PHE A 117 -0.70 4.30 -2.12
C PHE A 117 -1.76 5.27 -2.64
N VAL A 118 -2.04 5.20 -3.94
CA VAL A 118 -3.12 5.98 -4.58
C VAL A 118 -4.22 5.01 -4.99
N GLY A 119 -5.46 5.29 -4.57
CA GLY A 119 -6.62 4.47 -4.92
C GLY A 119 -7.82 5.30 -5.36
N VAL A 120 -8.70 4.72 -6.18
CA VAL A 120 -9.95 5.37 -6.60
C VAL A 120 -11.11 5.05 -5.65
N ALA A 121 -12.11 5.93 -5.64
CA ALA A 121 -13.25 5.92 -4.71
C ALA A 121 -13.99 4.57 -4.57
N ASP A 122 -13.98 3.70 -5.58
CA ASP A 122 -14.66 2.39 -5.48
C ASP A 122 -13.96 1.39 -4.53
N VAL A 123 -12.68 1.63 -4.17
CA VAL A 123 -11.93 0.75 -3.26
C VAL A 123 -11.80 1.36 -1.85
N ILE A 124 -11.58 2.68 -1.74
CA ILE A 124 -11.29 3.34 -0.46
C ILE A 124 -12.57 3.87 0.23
N THR A 125 -13.60 4.27 -0.51
CA THR A 125 -14.85 4.79 0.10
C THR A 125 -15.62 3.72 0.87
N LEU A 126 -15.49 2.44 0.51
CA LEU A 126 -16.09 1.33 1.26
C LEU A 126 -15.44 1.14 2.63
N ALA A 127 -14.12 1.31 2.72
CA ALA A 127 -13.35 1.15 3.95
C ALA A 127 -13.65 2.24 4.99
N VAL A 128 -13.83 3.49 4.53
CA VAL A 128 -14.14 4.64 5.40
C VAL A 128 -15.62 4.67 5.82
N LYS A 129 -16.54 4.17 4.98
CA LYS A 129 -17.98 4.38 5.17
C LYS A 129 -18.74 3.25 5.89
N TYR A 130 -18.23 2.01 5.92
CA TYR A 130 -19.06 0.84 6.31
C TYR A 130 -18.49 -0.11 7.38
N HIS A 131 -17.68 0.37 8.32
CA HIS A 131 -17.10 -0.38 9.46
C HIS A 131 -15.82 -1.17 9.16
N ASN A 132 -14.68 -0.61 9.61
CA ASN A 132 -13.47 -1.26 10.15
C ASN A 132 -12.85 -2.47 9.41
N ILE A 133 -13.09 -2.69 8.13
CA ILE A 133 -12.45 -3.78 7.40
C ILE A 133 -11.86 -3.21 6.12
N LEU A 134 -10.56 -2.90 6.15
CA LEU A 134 -9.78 -2.81 4.93
C LEU A 134 -9.39 -4.24 4.54
N LEU A 135 -10.26 -4.93 3.79
CA LEU A 135 -9.82 -6.09 3.00
C LEU A 135 -9.02 -5.56 1.82
N ALA A 136 -7.82 -5.07 2.10
CA ALA A 136 -6.80 -4.84 1.09
C ALA A 136 -6.29 -6.22 0.67
N GLN A 137 -6.99 -6.89 -0.25
CA GLN A 137 -6.31 -7.87 -1.11
C GLN A 137 -5.43 -7.07 -2.07
N VAL A 138 -4.34 -6.52 -1.54
CA VAL A 138 -3.28 -5.97 -2.35
C VAL A 138 -2.40 -7.16 -2.72
N SER A 139 -2.83 -7.88 -3.77
CA SER A 139 -1.90 -8.72 -4.53
C SER A 139 -1.02 -7.76 -5.34
N VAL A 140 -0.11 -7.05 -4.68
CA VAL A 140 1.03 -6.49 -5.40
C VAL A 140 1.81 -7.70 -5.85
N CYS A 141 1.63 -8.10 -7.11
CA CYS A 141 2.71 -8.79 -7.79
C CYS A 141 3.91 -7.86 -7.65
N CYS A 142 4.89 -8.25 -6.85
CA CYS A 142 6.11 -7.49 -6.63
C CYS A 142 6.97 -7.56 -7.89
N ASP A 143 6.46 -7.03 -9.00
CA ASP A 143 7.17 -6.86 -10.26
C ASP A 143 7.51 -5.38 -10.42
N ASN A 144 8.71 -5.03 -9.95
CA ASN A 144 9.50 -3.91 -10.47
C ASN A 144 10.67 -4.47 -11.29
#